data_AF-A0A484IGC1-F1
#
_entry.id   AF-A0A484IGC1-F1
#
_cell.length_a   1.000
_cell.length_b   1.000
_cell.length_c   1.000
_cell.angle_alpha   90.00
_cell.angle_beta   90.00
_cell.angle_gamma   90.00
#
_symmetry.space_group_name_H-M   'P 1'
#
loop_
_entity.id
_entity.type
_entity.pdbx_description
1 polymer ?
#
loop_
_entity_poly.entity_id
_entity_poly.type
_entity_poly.pdbx_seq_one_letter_code
_entity_poly.pdbx_strand_id
1 'polypeptide(L)'
;MKNKQYLMMITFIVISIVFIFSISDIYYSLPSPFIYMKANAHSFTPNDYASFIAAVDQFQTELNLVQLNSDNNNLQLLQEHVEKASKLFYRNLISEFEEQNQKNADNITATLETLQKISLNSTAKDQQIKINQIVSDINKKSDEITVWSLEQRQQQSQQEEGVETRFFNTITEFFNNLFFGSGDFERDTQYDTEIQPLRIAELVDIVLIDYGEAFNVDYDMTDMTNMMQMNENHTSMIKHNMSPSSDNTSLMQMDSASTKEIDMRIQASKNHTMITDMGAYQSAEFLSAKIPEIFKNELKPLPTTGEDSKAFVSNLESGLINLNNLVRDKAPPMDLMMVVHTEIHPNFLQAYNIELQ
;
A
#
# COMPACT_ATOMS: atom_id res chain seq x y z
N MET A 1 54.93 -25.06 -40.52
CA MET A 1 53.79 -25.66 -39.76
C MET A 1 53.68 -25.15 -38.33
N LYS A 2 54.77 -25.03 -37.55
CA LYS A 2 54.72 -24.57 -36.16
C LYS A 2 54.06 -23.19 -35.96
N ASN A 3 54.34 -22.20 -36.82
CA ASN A 3 53.77 -20.85 -36.66
C ASN A 3 52.25 -20.77 -36.88
N LYS A 4 51.68 -21.64 -37.72
CA LYS A 4 50.21 -21.72 -37.90
C LYS A 4 49.52 -22.32 -36.67
N GLN A 5 50.18 -23.27 -35.99
CA GLN A 5 49.64 -23.86 -34.76
C GLN A 5 49.66 -22.85 -33.61
N TYR A 6 50.72 -22.04 -33.47
CA TYR A 6 50.75 -20.96 -32.47
C TYR A 6 49.68 -19.90 -32.72
N LEU A 7 49.47 -19.49 -33.98
CA LEU A 7 48.45 -18.50 -34.32
C LEU A 7 47.04 -19.03 -34.01
N MET A 8 46.77 -20.31 -34.30
CA MET A 8 45.47 -20.94 -34.03
C MET A 8 45.22 -21.19 -32.53
N MET A 9 46.28 -21.41 -31.74
CA MET A 9 46.18 -21.54 -30.29
C MET A 9 45.93 -20.19 -29.60
N ILE A 10 46.56 -19.12 -30.08
CA ILE A 10 46.35 -17.76 -29.57
C ILE A 10 44.94 -17.27 -29.88
N THR A 11 44.42 -17.52 -31.09
CA THR A 11 43.03 -17.15 -31.42
C THR A 11 42.00 -17.90 -30.58
N PHE A 12 42.24 -19.16 -30.24
CA PHE A 12 41.35 -19.94 -29.37
C PHE A 12 41.34 -19.42 -27.92
N ILE A 13 42.50 -19.00 -27.40
CA ILE A 13 42.62 -18.42 -26.06
C ILE A 13 41.92 -17.06 -26.00
N VAL A 14 42.10 -16.20 -27.01
CA VAL A 14 41.44 -14.89 -27.05
C VAL A 14 39.92 -15.02 -27.16
N ILE A 15 39.40 -15.94 -27.99
CA ILE A 15 37.95 -16.20 -28.08
C ILE A 15 37.40 -16.75 -26.76
N SER A 16 38.15 -17.62 -26.07
CA SER A 16 37.73 -18.17 -24.77
C SER A 16 37.71 -17.10 -23.67
N ILE A 17 38.67 -16.17 -23.67
CA ILE A 17 38.69 -15.05 -22.71
C ILE A 17 37.54 -14.07 -22.98
N VAL A 18 37.25 -13.75 -24.24
CA VAL A 18 36.10 -12.91 -24.61
C VAL A 18 34.77 -13.57 -24.21
N PHE A 19 34.64 -14.90 -24.37
CA PHE A 19 33.44 -15.64 -23.96
C PHE A 19 33.27 -15.69 -22.43
N ILE A 20 34.36 -15.74 -21.67
CA ILE A 20 34.31 -15.67 -20.19
C ILE A 20 33.86 -14.27 -19.74
N PHE A 21 34.33 -13.20 -20.40
CA PHE A 21 33.91 -11.83 -20.07
C PHE A 21 32.47 -11.50 -20.50
N SER A 22 31.97 -12.06 -21.61
CA SER A 22 30.57 -11.87 -22.03
C SER A 22 29.56 -12.67 -21.18
N ILE A 23 30.01 -13.64 -20.39
CA ILE A 23 29.16 -14.36 -19.43
C ILE A 23 29.22 -13.68 -18.04
N SER A 24 30.31 -12.98 -17.69
CA SER A 24 30.38 -12.24 -16.41
C SER A 24 29.49 -10.99 -16.36
N ASP A 25 29.09 -10.43 -17.50
CA ASP A 25 28.13 -9.30 -17.54
C ASP A 25 26.66 -9.73 -17.47
N ILE A 26 26.37 -11.04 -17.41
CA ILE A 26 25.00 -11.59 -17.31
C ILE A 26 24.71 -12.18 -15.90
N TYR A 27 25.70 -12.20 -14.99
CA TYR A 27 25.54 -12.77 -13.64
C TYR A 27 25.57 -11.76 -12.48
N TYR A 28 25.59 -10.45 -12.75
CA TYR A 28 25.38 -9.41 -11.74
C TYR A 28 24.00 -8.78 -11.83
N SER A 29 22.95 -9.59 -11.62
CA SER A 29 21.71 -9.15 -10.97
C SER A 29 20.98 -10.34 -10.35
N LEU A 30 21.71 -11.23 -9.68
CA LEU A 30 21.10 -12.06 -8.65
C LEU A 30 20.93 -11.16 -7.42
N PRO A 31 19.70 -10.81 -7.00
CA PRO A 31 19.50 -10.20 -5.69
C PRO A 31 20.11 -11.15 -4.66
N SER A 32 20.96 -10.57 -3.82
CA SER A 32 21.67 -11.21 -2.71
C SER A 32 20.78 -12.13 -1.88
N PRO A 33 21.38 -13.14 -1.22
CA PRO A 33 20.64 -14.11 -0.41
C PRO A 33 19.83 -13.34 0.63
N PHE A 34 18.53 -13.64 0.69
CA PHE A 34 17.58 -13.22 1.70
C PHE A 34 18.28 -12.90 3.03
N ILE A 35 18.54 -11.62 3.27
CA ILE A 35 18.89 -11.15 4.60
C ILE A 35 17.61 -11.33 5.39
N TYR A 36 17.59 -12.39 6.20
CA TYR A 36 16.61 -12.59 7.25
C TYR A 36 16.68 -11.39 8.20
N MET A 37 15.94 -10.33 7.87
CA MET A 37 15.59 -9.30 8.83
C MET A 37 14.65 -9.97 9.82
N LYS A 38 15.12 -10.01 11.06
CA LYS A 38 14.34 -10.35 12.24
C LYS A 38 13.01 -9.60 12.13
N ALA A 39 11.90 -10.34 12.14
CA ALA A 39 10.56 -9.85 11.88
C ALA A 39 10.18 -8.70 12.83
N ASN A 40 10.38 -7.48 12.32
CA ASN A 40 9.71 -6.23 12.64
C ASN A 40 9.55 -5.54 11.28
N ALA A 41 8.55 -5.95 10.52
CA ALA A 41 7.97 -5.08 9.52
C ALA A 41 6.64 -4.60 10.10
N HIS A 42 6.16 -3.44 9.68
CA HIS A 42 4.88 -2.83 10.11
C HIS A 42 4.90 -1.98 11.37
N SER A 43 6.07 -1.47 11.75
CA SER A 43 6.05 -0.10 12.22
C SER A 43 7.19 0.62 11.55
N PHE A 44 6.88 1.32 10.46
CA PHE A 44 7.61 2.56 10.24
C PHE A 44 7.46 3.41 11.49
N THR A 45 8.44 4.25 11.82
CA THR A 45 8.30 5.18 12.95
C THR A 45 6.96 5.91 12.81
N PRO A 46 6.02 5.75 13.76
CA PRO A 46 4.71 6.34 13.69
C PRO A 46 4.83 7.82 13.37
N ASN A 47 4.12 8.22 12.33
CA ASN A 47 4.06 9.59 11.91
C ASN A 47 2.60 9.95 11.79
N ASP A 48 2.10 10.66 12.79
CA ASP A 48 0.70 11.06 12.88
C ASP A 48 0.28 11.89 11.67
N TYR A 49 1.17 12.69 11.07
CA TYR A 49 0.87 13.42 9.84
C TYR A 49 0.70 12.48 8.64
N ALA A 50 1.58 11.49 8.48
CA ALA A 50 1.48 10.53 7.39
C ALA A 50 0.22 9.66 7.51
N SER A 51 -0.07 9.19 8.72
CA SER A 51 -1.25 8.39 9.05
C SER A 51 -2.54 9.18 8.84
N PHE A 52 -2.58 10.42 9.31
CA PHE A 52 -3.69 11.34 9.12
C PHE A 52 -3.96 11.59 7.64
N ILE A 53 -2.93 11.94 6.86
CA ILE A 53 -3.12 12.22 5.43
C ILE A 53 -3.54 10.95 4.68
N ALA A 54 -2.99 9.78 5.01
CA ALA A 54 -3.43 8.51 4.44
C ALA A 54 -4.90 8.22 4.77
N ALA A 55 -5.36 8.52 6.00
CA ALA A 55 -6.76 8.41 6.37
C ALA A 55 -7.66 9.38 5.57
N VAL A 56 -7.19 10.61 5.31
CA VAL A 56 -7.89 11.57 4.43
C VAL A 56 -7.96 11.04 2.99
N ASP A 57 -6.90 10.45 2.45
CA ASP A 57 -6.90 9.83 1.12
C ASP A 57 -7.88 8.66 1.01
N GLN A 58 -7.94 7.81 2.04
CA GLN A 58 -8.87 6.69 2.10
C GLN A 58 -10.31 7.22 2.16
N PHE A 59 -10.58 8.23 3.00
CA PHE A 59 -11.88 8.87 3.09
C PHE A 59 -12.33 9.48 1.75
N GLN A 60 -11.46 10.21 1.06
CA GLN A 60 -11.74 10.75 -0.28
C GLN A 60 -11.99 9.65 -1.31
N THR A 61 -11.26 8.54 -1.23
CA THR A 61 -11.47 7.37 -2.09
C THR A 61 -12.89 6.83 -1.92
N GLU A 62 -13.34 6.65 -0.69
CA GLU A 62 -14.72 6.22 -0.41
C GLU A 62 -15.76 7.22 -0.94
N LEU A 63 -15.55 8.53 -0.76
CA LEU A 63 -16.46 9.56 -1.29
C LEU A 63 -16.54 9.54 -2.83
N ASN A 64 -15.41 9.33 -3.50
CA ASN A 64 -15.38 9.18 -4.96
C ASN A 64 -16.15 7.93 -5.41
N LEU A 65 -16.05 6.83 -4.64
CA LEU A 65 -16.82 5.61 -4.89
C LEU A 65 -18.32 5.80 -4.61
N VAL A 66 -18.71 6.66 -3.66
CA VAL A 66 -20.11 7.09 -3.50
C VAL A 66 -20.62 7.78 -4.77
N GLN A 67 -19.85 8.72 -5.32
CA GLN A 67 -20.23 9.41 -6.56
C GLN A 67 -20.30 8.44 -7.75
N LEU A 68 -19.29 7.57 -7.91
CA LEU A 68 -19.26 6.56 -8.98
C LEU A 68 -20.49 5.64 -8.93
N ASN A 69 -20.84 5.14 -7.74
CA ASN A 69 -21.97 4.25 -7.57
C ASN A 69 -23.33 4.98 -7.63
N SER A 70 -23.37 6.27 -7.26
CA SER A 70 -24.51 7.17 -7.53
C SER A 70 -24.78 7.30 -9.03
N ASP A 71 -23.75 7.61 -9.82
CA ASP A 71 -23.86 7.76 -11.28
C ASP A 71 -24.24 6.45 -11.97
N ASN A 72 -23.75 5.32 -11.45
CA ASN A 72 -24.06 3.97 -11.95
C ASN A 72 -25.39 3.39 -11.43
N ASN A 73 -26.12 4.10 -10.56
CA ASN A 73 -27.34 3.63 -9.91
C ASN A 73 -27.15 2.34 -9.08
N ASN A 74 -25.94 2.09 -8.55
CA ASN A 74 -25.68 0.95 -7.69
C ASN A 74 -25.89 1.35 -6.22
N LEU A 75 -27.16 1.30 -5.79
CA LEU A 75 -27.58 1.74 -4.46
C LEU A 75 -26.86 1.00 -3.32
N GLN A 76 -26.62 -0.30 -3.49
CA GLN A 76 -25.99 -1.11 -2.45
C GLN A 76 -24.54 -0.66 -2.21
N LEU A 77 -23.71 -0.60 -3.26
CA LEU A 77 -22.32 -0.15 -3.13
C LEU A 77 -22.25 1.32 -2.72
N LEU A 78 -23.16 2.16 -3.22
CA LEU A 78 -23.26 3.55 -2.78
C LEU A 78 -23.46 3.63 -1.26
N GLN A 79 -24.40 2.86 -0.69
CA GLN A 79 -24.65 2.83 0.75
C GLN A 79 -23.45 2.31 1.53
N GLU A 80 -22.81 1.25 1.02
CA GLU A 80 -21.63 0.65 1.61
C GLU A 80 -20.44 1.63 1.70
N HIS A 81 -20.14 2.34 0.61
CA HIS A 81 -19.09 3.36 0.59
C HIS A 81 -19.44 4.59 1.43
N VAL A 82 -20.72 4.98 1.53
CA VAL A 82 -21.14 6.03 2.49
C VAL A 82 -20.89 5.56 3.92
N GLU A 83 -21.21 4.31 4.26
CA GLU A 83 -20.96 3.75 5.59
C GLU A 83 -19.45 3.70 5.90
N LYS A 84 -18.63 3.24 4.94
CA LYS A 84 -17.17 3.18 5.09
C LYS A 84 -16.55 4.56 5.24
N ALA A 85 -16.92 5.53 4.41
CA ALA A 85 -16.52 6.93 4.57
C ALA A 85 -16.89 7.48 5.96
N SER A 86 -18.09 7.18 6.43
CA SER A 86 -18.54 7.59 7.76
C SER A 86 -17.68 6.96 8.86
N LYS A 87 -17.43 5.65 8.79
CA LYS A 87 -16.57 4.93 9.75
C LYS A 87 -15.16 5.48 9.79
N LEU A 88 -14.55 5.76 8.64
CA LEU A 88 -13.21 6.36 8.56
C LEU A 88 -13.18 7.74 9.23
N PHE A 89 -14.21 8.54 8.98
CA PHE A 89 -14.35 9.83 9.65
C PHE A 89 -14.49 9.68 11.18
N TYR A 90 -15.33 8.76 11.67
CA TYR A 90 -15.50 8.57 13.11
C TYR A 90 -14.29 7.95 13.81
N ARG A 91 -13.62 6.98 13.19
CA ARG A 91 -12.57 6.18 13.83
C ARG A 91 -11.20 6.86 13.78
N ASN A 92 -10.85 7.45 12.65
CA ASN A 92 -9.51 7.94 12.41
C ASN A 92 -9.42 9.46 12.53
N LEU A 93 -10.51 10.17 12.21
CA LEU A 93 -10.50 11.63 12.15
C LEU A 93 -11.15 12.26 13.41
N ILE A 94 -12.28 11.72 13.88
CA ILE A 94 -13.01 12.28 15.03
C ILE A 94 -12.31 12.09 16.38
N SER A 95 -11.66 10.95 16.65
CA SER A 95 -10.93 10.76 17.91
C SER A 95 -9.83 11.81 18.10
N GLU A 96 -9.31 12.35 17.01
CA GLU A 96 -8.34 13.44 16.98
C GLU A 96 -9.00 14.83 17.11
N PHE A 97 -10.28 14.97 16.73
CA PHE A 97 -11.05 16.24 16.77
C PHE A 97 -11.89 16.47 18.03
N GLU A 98 -12.38 15.40 18.67
CA GLU A 98 -13.32 15.48 19.80
C GLU A 98 -12.68 16.02 21.08
N GLU A 99 -11.37 15.89 21.25
CA GLU A 99 -10.70 16.36 22.47
C GLU A 99 -10.69 17.90 22.60
N GLN A 100 -10.91 18.65 21.50
CA GLN A 100 -10.75 20.11 21.52
C GLN A 100 -11.85 20.93 20.83
N ASN A 101 -12.74 20.35 20.00
CA ASN A 101 -13.74 21.17 19.31
C ASN A 101 -15.04 20.45 18.90
N GLN A 102 -15.80 20.02 19.92
CA GLN A 102 -17.10 19.34 19.84
C GLN A 102 -18.06 19.86 18.75
N LYS A 103 -18.17 21.19 18.58
CA LYS A 103 -19.09 21.82 17.63
C LYS A 103 -18.81 21.46 16.15
N ASN A 104 -17.58 21.10 15.81
CA ASN A 104 -17.18 20.86 14.41
C ASN A 104 -17.25 19.38 14.07
N ALA A 105 -16.93 18.51 15.03
CA ALA A 105 -17.28 17.09 14.96
C ALA A 105 -18.79 16.91 14.76
N ASP A 106 -19.64 17.66 15.50
CA ASP A 106 -21.10 17.62 15.38
C ASP A 106 -21.62 17.98 13.97
N ASN A 107 -20.99 18.94 13.28
CA ASN A 107 -21.45 19.40 11.97
C ASN A 107 -20.97 18.53 10.79
N ILE A 108 -19.75 18.00 10.84
CA ILE A 108 -19.31 17.02 9.82
C ILE A 108 -20.11 15.73 10.00
N THR A 109 -20.35 15.33 11.25
CA THR A 109 -21.32 14.29 11.62
C THR A 109 -22.69 14.57 10.97
N ALA A 110 -23.24 15.78 11.12
CA ALA A 110 -24.52 16.13 10.50
C ALA A 110 -24.50 16.09 8.96
N THR A 111 -23.37 16.43 8.33
CA THR A 111 -23.20 16.39 6.87
C THR A 111 -23.13 14.95 6.36
N LEU A 112 -22.38 14.08 7.04
CA LEU A 112 -22.31 12.64 6.75
C LEU A 112 -23.64 11.94 7.02
N GLU A 113 -24.34 12.30 8.10
CA GLU A 113 -25.70 11.82 8.36
C GLU A 113 -26.67 12.24 7.25
N THR A 114 -26.51 13.45 6.71
CA THR A 114 -27.32 13.92 5.58
C THR A 114 -27.02 13.09 4.33
N LEU A 115 -25.75 12.82 4.05
CA LEU A 115 -25.32 11.95 2.95
C LEU A 115 -25.91 10.53 3.12
N GLN A 116 -25.83 9.95 4.31
CA GLN A 116 -26.46 8.66 4.66
C GLN A 116 -27.97 8.68 4.41
N LYS A 117 -28.69 9.70 4.90
CA LYS A 117 -30.15 9.83 4.74
C LYS A 117 -30.57 9.95 3.28
N ILE A 118 -29.79 10.66 2.45
CA ILE A 118 -30.07 10.80 1.01
C ILE A 118 -29.74 9.48 0.28
N SER A 119 -28.63 8.84 0.65
CA SER A 119 -28.20 7.53 0.12
C SER A 119 -29.24 6.42 0.36
N LEU A 120 -29.95 6.44 1.48
CA LEU A 120 -31.01 5.45 1.78
C LEU A 120 -32.25 5.54 0.87
N ASN A 121 -32.47 6.68 0.19
CA ASN A 121 -33.70 6.95 -0.58
C ASN A 121 -33.43 7.11 -2.10
N SER A 122 -32.24 6.73 -2.56
CA SER A 122 -31.63 7.12 -3.84
C SER A 122 -32.25 6.40 -5.06
N THR A 123 -33.34 6.94 -5.61
CA THR A 123 -33.82 6.57 -6.97
C THR A 123 -34.13 7.76 -7.87
N ALA A 124 -34.05 9.01 -7.38
CA ALA A 124 -34.36 10.20 -8.18
C ALA A 124 -33.10 10.94 -8.64
N LYS A 125 -33.07 11.39 -9.91
CA LYS A 125 -31.96 12.18 -10.48
C LYS A 125 -31.61 13.43 -9.66
N ASP A 126 -32.61 14.08 -9.05
CA ASP A 126 -32.40 15.26 -8.20
C ASP A 126 -31.65 14.93 -6.90
N GLN A 127 -31.70 13.68 -6.43
CA GLN A 127 -30.93 13.22 -5.27
C GLN A 127 -29.48 12.91 -5.66
N GLN A 128 -29.24 12.35 -6.85
CA GLN A 128 -27.90 12.11 -7.37
C GLN A 128 -27.11 13.42 -7.54
N ILE A 129 -27.75 14.47 -8.05
CA ILE A 129 -27.14 15.81 -8.15
C ILE A 129 -26.70 16.32 -6.77
N LYS A 130 -27.54 16.13 -5.74
CA LYS A 130 -27.21 16.54 -4.37
C LYS A 130 -26.08 15.71 -3.77
N ILE A 131 -26.06 14.40 -3.99
CA ILE A 131 -24.96 13.52 -3.56
C ILE A 131 -23.65 14.00 -4.18
N ASN A 132 -23.62 14.22 -5.50
CA ASN A 132 -22.42 14.63 -6.20
C ASN A 132 -21.92 16.01 -5.76
N GLN A 133 -22.84 16.94 -5.45
CA GLN A 133 -22.50 18.24 -4.86
C GLN A 133 -21.87 18.09 -3.47
N ILE A 134 -22.50 17.31 -2.58
CA ILE A 134 -21.98 17.07 -1.23
C ILE A 134 -20.60 16.40 -1.28
N VAL A 135 -20.44 15.37 -2.09
CA VAL A 135 -19.15 14.67 -2.29
C VAL A 135 -18.08 15.64 -2.79
N SER A 136 -18.38 16.43 -3.82
CA SER A 136 -17.44 17.41 -4.37
C SER A 136 -17.02 18.47 -3.34
N ASP A 137 -17.97 18.96 -2.53
CA ASP A 137 -17.69 19.97 -1.51
C ASP A 137 -16.81 19.39 -0.39
N ILE A 138 -17.06 18.15 0.04
CA ILE A 138 -16.24 17.49 1.07
C ILE A 138 -14.85 17.16 0.53
N ASN A 139 -14.73 16.67 -0.72
CA ASN A 139 -13.45 16.36 -1.33
C ASN A 139 -12.56 17.61 -1.46
N LYS A 140 -13.12 18.72 -1.96
CA LYS A 140 -12.41 19.99 -2.06
C LYS A 140 -11.86 20.42 -0.71
N LYS A 141 -12.68 20.32 0.35
CA LYS A 141 -12.25 20.66 1.70
C LYS A 141 -11.16 19.70 2.21
N SER A 142 -11.30 18.40 1.94
CA SER A 142 -10.29 17.38 2.27
C SER A 142 -8.93 17.63 1.59
N ASP A 143 -8.92 18.16 0.36
CA ASP A 143 -7.69 18.58 -0.32
C ASP A 143 -7.03 19.77 0.40
N GLU A 144 -7.82 20.78 0.79
CA GLU A 144 -7.33 21.95 1.52
C GLU A 144 -6.71 21.55 2.88
N ILE A 145 -7.28 20.55 3.55
CA ILE A 145 -6.75 19.94 4.79
C ILE A 145 -5.40 19.28 4.56
N THR A 146 -5.29 18.49 3.49
CA THR A 146 -4.07 17.75 3.17
C THR A 146 -2.91 18.71 2.92
N VAL A 147 -3.14 19.74 2.09
CA VAL A 147 -2.14 20.78 1.80
C VAL A 147 -1.69 21.48 3.08
N TRP A 148 -2.65 21.92 3.90
CA TRP A 148 -2.36 22.63 5.13
C TRP A 148 -1.57 21.78 6.14
N SER A 149 -1.90 20.49 6.26
CA SER A 149 -1.24 19.56 7.19
C SER A 149 0.23 19.34 6.80
N LEU A 150 0.52 19.27 5.49
CA LEU A 150 1.88 19.21 4.97
C LEU A 150 2.67 20.49 5.28
N GLU A 151 2.07 21.67 5.10
CA GLU A 151 2.70 22.96 5.39
C GLU A 151 3.06 23.11 6.88
N GLN A 152 2.19 22.65 7.79
CA GLN A 152 2.45 22.75 9.23
C GLN A 152 3.64 21.93 9.71
N ARG A 153 3.81 20.68 9.25
CA ARG A 153 4.97 19.87 9.66
C ARG A 153 6.29 20.54 9.24
N GLN A 154 6.30 21.15 8.06
CA GLN A 154 7.47 21.89 7.58
C GLN A 154 7.84 23.06 8.50
N GLN A 155 6.85 23.79 9.03
CA GLN A 155 7.07 24.89 9.96
C GLN A 155 7.51 24.40 11.36
N GLN A 156 7.09 23.21 11.77
CA GLN A 156 7.33 22.67 13.11
C GLN A 156 8.63 21.88 13.26
N SER A 157 9.26 21.43 12.18
CA SER A 157 10.61 20.81 12.18
C SER A 157 11.74 21.73 12.72
N GLN A 158 11.40 22.95 13.13
CA GLN A 158 12.30 23.92 13.78
C GLN A 158 12.11 24.00 15.33
N GLN A 159 11.18 23.25 15.94
CA GLN A 159 10.96 23.24 17.41
C GLN A 159 10.59 21.82 17.92
N GLU A 160 11.49 21.20 18.70
CA GLU A 160 11.46 19.75 19.03
C GLU A 160 10.64 19.31 20.27
N GLU A 161 9.82 20.14 20.94
CA GLU A 161 9.02 19.67 22.10
C GLU A 161 7.52 20.03 22.01
N GLY A 162 6.66 19.01 22.00
CA GLY A 162 5.20 19.11 22.08
C GLY A 162 4.44 19.12 20.74
N VAL A 163 4.98 18.44 19.72
CA VAL A 163 4.55 18.50 18.30
C VAL A 163 3.14 17.93 18.07
N GLU A 164 2.83 16.74 18.58
CA GLU A 164 1.55 16.04 18.31
C GLU A 164 0.32 16.80 18.82
N THR A 165 0.36 17.29 20.08
CA THR A 165 -0.76 18.07 20.62
C THR A 165 -0.94 19.37 19.84
N ARG A 166 0.13 20.04 19.41
CA ARG A 166 0.00 21.30 18.63
C ARG A 166 -0.56 21.05 17.24
N PHE A 167 -0.19 19.95 16.61
CA PHE A 167 -0.72 19.54 15.31
C PHE A 167 -2.25 19.43 15.33
N PHE A 168 -2.81 18.60 16.20
CA PHE A 168 -4.24 18.34 16.23
C PHE A 168 -5.06 19.57 16.62
N ASN A 169 -4.54 20.42 17.52
CA ASN A 169 -5.18 21.70 17.87
C ASN A 169 -5.34 22.58 16.63
N THR A 170 -4.28 22.63 15.82
CA THR A 170 -4.17 23.56 14.72
C THR A 170 -4.94 23.04 13.48
N ILE A 171 -4.92 21.72 13.22
CA ILE A 171 -5.82 21.10 12.24
C ILE A 171 -7.27 21.39 12.62
N THR A 172 -7.62 21.22 13.90
CA THR A 172 -9.01 21.41 14.33
C THR A 172 -9.48 22.84 14.04
N GLU A 173 -8.65 23.86 14.31
CA GLU A 173 -8.95 25.25 13.95
C GLU A 173 -9.11 25.46 12.44
N PHE A 174 -8.28 24.80 11.64
CA PHE A 174 -8.37 24.85 10.19
C PHE A 174 -9.70 24.27 9.67
N PHE A 175 -10.10 23.08 10.13
CA PHE A 175 -11.39 22.47 9.77
C PHE A 175 -12.57 23.37 10.08
N ASN A 176 -12.52 24.10 11.20
CA ASN A 176 -13.58 25.03 11.57
C ASN A 176 -13.74 26.15 10.54
N ASN A 177 -12.62 26.75 10.16
CA ASN A 177 -12.60 27.84 9.20
C ASN A 177 -12.93 27.35 7.79
N LEU A 178 -12.52 26.14 7.44
CA LEU A 178 -12.74 25.56 6.12
C LEU A 178 -14.17 25.12 5.89
N PHE A 179 -14.76 24.41 6.85
CA PHE A 179 -16.12 23.90 6.72
C PHE A 179 -17.19 24.96 6.99
N PHE A 180 -16.89 25.93 7.87
CA PHE A 180 -17.89 26.86 8.41
C PHE A 180 -17.51 28.34 8.35
N GLY A 181 -16.28 28.68 7.94
CA GLY A 181 -15.81 30.04 7.70
C GLY A 181 -15.62 30.33 6.20
N SER A 182 -15.64 31.60 5.83
CA SER A 182 -15.40 32.09 4.45
C SER A 182 -14.02 32.76 4.33
N GLY A 183 -12.98 32.10 4.86
CA GLY A 183 -11.61 32.60 4.82
C GLY A 183 -10.85 32.07 3.61
N ASP A 184 -10.37 32.97 2.75
CA ASP A 184 -9.41 32.65 1.70
C ASP A 184 -8.01 32.51 2.33
N PHE A 185 -7.38 31.34 2.18
CA PHE A 185 -5.99 31.10 2.57
C PHE A 185 -5.08 31.13 1.33
N GLU A 186 -4.02 31.93 1.38
CA GLU A 186 -2.95 31.94 0.39
C GLU A 186 -2.01 30.75 0.61
N ARG A 187 -1.68 30.06 -0.49
CA ARG A 187 -0.96 28.78 -0.55
C ARG A 187 0.49 28.99 -0.94
N ASP A 188 1.43 28.32 -0.28
CA ASP A 188 2.80 28.16 -0.78
C ASP A 188 3.26 26.71 -0.59
N THR A 189 3.36 25.96 -1.69
CA THR A 189 3.58 24.51 -1.65
C THR A 189 5.08 24.18 -1.64
N GLN A 190 5.61 23.78 -0.49
CA GLN A 190 6.90 23.09 -0.40
C GLN A 190 6.76 21.84 0.48
N TYR A 191 7.09 20.67 -0.07
CA TYR A 191 6.82 19.36 0.53
C TYR A 191 7.96 18.86 1.44
N ASP A 192 7.62 18.23 2.57
CA ASP A 192 8.54 17.64 3.55
C ASP A 192 8.82 16.16 3.26
N THR A 193 10.09 15.81 3.01
CA THR A 193 10.60 14.57 2.40
C THR A 193 10.34 13.25 3.13
N GLU A 194 9.83 13.26 4.37
CA GLU A 194 9.60 12.04 5.16
C GLU A 194 8.11 11.66 5.27
N ILE A 195 7.18 12.62 5.11
CA ILE A 195 5.73 12.34 5.21
C ILE A 195 5.24 11.55 4.01
N GLN A 196 5.60 11.97 2.79
CA GLN A 196 5.02 11.37 1.59
C GLN A 196 5.45 9.90 1.40
N PRO A 197 6.72 9.49 1.66
CA PRO A 197 7.07 8.08 1.64
C PRO A 197 6.23 7.25 2.62
N LEU A 198 6.06 7.72 3.86
CA LEU A 198 5.27 7.03 4.89
C LEU A 198 3.79 6.97 4.54
N ARG A 199 3.21 8.08 4.08
CA ARG A 199 1.84 8.15 3.60
C ARG A 199 1.58 7.11 2.50
N ILE A 200 2.48 6.96 1.53
CA ILE A 200 2.27 5.97 0.47
C ILE A 200 2.40 4.54 1.01
N ALA A 201 3.32 4.28 1.94
CA ALA A 201 3.41 2.98 2.58
C ALA A 201 2.12 2.61 3.33
N GLU A 202 1.54 3.56 4.09
CA GLU A 202 0.23 3.39 4.74
C GLU A 202 -0.88 3.10 3.71
N LEU A 203 -0.91 3.82 2.58
CA LEU A 203 -1.91 3.58 1.53
C LEU A 203 -1.75 2.20 0.89
N VAL A 204 -0.52 1.71 0.73
CA VAL A 204 -0.24 0.35 0.22
C VAL A 204 -0.74 -0.71 1.20
N ASP A 205 -0.53 -0.52 2.50
CA ASP A 205 -1.07 -1.41 3.53
C ASP A 205 -2.61 -1.38 3.56
N ILE A 206 -3.24 -0.21 3.37
CA ILE A 206 -4.70 -0.11 3.22
C ILE A 206 -5.19 -0.90 2.00
N VAL A 207 -4.48 -0.87 0.86
CA VAL A 207 -4.83 -1.70 -0.30
C VAL A 207 -4.80 -3.19 0.07
N LEU A 208 -3.78 -3.65 0.81
CA LEU A 208 -3.72 -5.05 1.25
C LEU A 208 -4.87 -5.42 2.19
N ILE A 209 -5.23 -4.54 3.12
CA ILE A 209 -6.34 -4.74 4.05
C ILE A 209 -7.66 -4.86 3.30
N ASP A 210 -7.98 -3.87 2.45
CA ASP A 210 -9.22 -3.84 1.67
C ASP A 210 -9.31 -5.02 0.69
N TYR A 211 -8.18 -5.42 0.08
CA TYR A 211 -8.14 -6.59 -0.80
C TYR A 211 -8.29 -7.90 -0.03
N GLY A 212 -7.71 -7.99 1.17
CA GLY A 212 -7.90 -9.12 2.07
C GLY A 212 -9.35 -9.28 2.47
N GLU A 213 -10.02 -8.19 2.85
CA GLU A 213 -11.46 -8.16 3.15
C GLU A 213 -12.31 -8.56 1.93
N ALA A 214 -11.98 -8.02 0.74
CA ALA A 214 -12.66 -8.33 -0.52
C ALA A 214 -12.72 -9.83 -0.84
N PHE A 215 -11.66 -10.55 -0.49
CA PHE A 215 -11.54 -11.99 -0.71
C PHE A 215 -11.80 -12.82 0.55
N ASN A 216 -12.15 -12.18 1.68
CA ASN A 216 -12.33 -12.83 2.98
C ASN A 216 -11.11 -13.67 3.39
N VAL A 217 -9.92 -13.09 3.26
CA VAL A 217 -8.65 -13.66 3.70
C VAL A 217 -8.64 -13.73 5.23
N ASP A 218 -8.28 -14.88 5.78
CA ASP A 218 -8.33 -15.18 7.23
C ASP A 218 -7.05 -14.82 8.00
N TYR A 219 -6.12 -14.12 7.34
CA TYR A 219 -4.87 -13.66 7.90
C TYR A 219 -4.60 -12.20 7.51
N ASP A 220 -3.79 -11.53 8.31
CA ASP A 220 -3.38 -10.16 8.04
C ASP A 220 -2.39 -10.13 6.87
N MET A 221 -2.81 -9.55 5.74
CA MET A 221 -1.98 -9.43 4.55
C MET A 221 -0.84 -8.41 4.73
N THR A 222 -0.95 -7.51 5.70
CA THR A 222 0.14 -6.62 6.05
C THR A 222 1.22 -7.37 6.83
N ASP A 223 0.92 -8.41 7.61
CA ASP A 223 1.92 -9.10 8.44
C ASP A 223 2.83 -10.07 7.64
N MET A 224 4.11 -9.70 7.45
CA MET A 224 5.13 -10.54 6.81
C MET A 224 5.34 -11.92 7.46
N THR A 225 4.99 -12.11 8.74
CA THR A 225 5.11 -13.43 9.39
C THR A 225 4.18 -14.46 8.74
N ASN A 226 3.06 -14.03 8.16
CA ASN A 226 2.17 -14.91 7.39
C ASN A 226 2.85 -15.44 6.13
N MET A 227 3.80 -14.71 5.52
CA MET A 227 4.63 -15.25 4.44
C MET A 227 5.70 -16.23 4.95
N MET A 228 6.32 -15.93 6.10
CA MET A 228 7.39 -16.78 6.66
C MET A 228 6.86 -18.15 7.12
N GLN A 229 5.69 -18.19 7.78
CA GLN A 229 5.05 -19.43 8.21
C GLN A 229 4.65 -20.33 7.01
N MET A 230 4.43 -19.75 5.84
CA MET A 230 4.16 -20.51 4.62
C MET A 230 5.44 -21.06 3.96
N ASN A 231 6.56 -20.34 4.04
CA ASN A 231 7.85 -20.80 3.49
C ASN A 231 8.49 -21.91 4.35
N GLU A 232 8.38 -21.86 5.67
CA GLU A 232 8.92 -22.91 6.56
C GLU A 232 8.28 -24.29 6.30
N ASN A 233 7.01 -24.30 5.88
CA ASN A 233 6.27 -25.52 5.50
C ASN A 233 6.56 -26.00 4.06
N HIS A 234 7.26 -25.21 3.23
CA HIS A 234 7.66 -25.57 1.86
C HIS A 234 9.07 -26.18 1.75
N THR A 235 9.83 -26.26 2.85
CA THR A 235 11.16 -26.91 2.87
C THR A 235 11.14 -28.42 2.58
N SER A 236 9.96 -29.03 2.44
CA SER A 236 9.79 -30.44 2.07
C SER A 236 9.78 -30.73 0.55
N MET A 237 9.84 -29.74 -0.34
CA MET A 237 9.65 -29.98 -1.80
C MET A 237 10.87 -29.76 -2.70
N ILE A 238 12.06 -29.47 -2.16
CA ILE A 238 13.32 -29.51 -2.93
C ILE A 238 14.13 -30.75 -2.54
N LYS A 239 13.63 -31.94 -2.87
CA LYS A 239 14.48 -33.15 -2.94
C LYS A 239 13.85 -34.33 -3.67
N HIS A 240 13.39 -34.15 -4.91
CA HIS A 240 13.17 -35.31 -5.79
C HIS A 240 13.49 -34.95 -7.25
N ASN A 241 14.77 -35.05 -7.64
CA ASN A 241 15.15 -35.75 -8.88
C ASN A 241 16.68 -35.94 -9.02
N MET A 242 17.26 -36.94 -8.36
CA MET A 242 18.42 -37.67 -8.91
C MET A 242 18.35 -39.13 -8.42
N SER A 243 18.40 -40.05 -9.37
CA SER A 243 18.24 -41.51 -9.22
C SER A 243 19.55 -42.19 -8.71
N PRO A 244 19.61 -43.52 -8.48
CA PRO A 244 19.80 -44.11 -7.17
C PRO A 244 21.21 -44.69 -6.96
N SER A 245 21.68 -44.74 -5.71
CA SER A 245 22.81 -45.57 -5.31
C SER A 245 22.67 -46.02 -3.86
N SER A 246 22.41 -47.32 -3.71
CA SER A 246 22.78 -48.24 -2.61
C SER A 246 22.57 -47.85 -1.13
N ASP A 247 21.72 -48.66 -0.51
CA ASP A 247 21.88 -49.30 0.81
C ASP A 247 21.35 -48.65 2.10
N ASN A 248 20.40 -49.41 2.66
CA ASN A 248 20.17 -49.75 4.08
C ASN A 248 19.31 -48.83 4.98
N THR A 249 18.05 -49.29 5.12
CA THR A 249 17.32 -49.58 6.39
C THR A 249 17.32 -48.55 7.52
N SER A 250 16.16 -47.94 7.75
CA SER A 250 15.34 -48.20 8.96
C SER A 250 13.95 -47.58 8.81
N LEU A 251 12.91 -48.38 9.07
CA LEU A 251 11.53 -47.94 9.26
C LEU A 251 11.45 -46.92 10.41
N MET A 252 10.88 -45.74 10.13
CA MET A 252 10.03 -45.04 11.10
C MET A 252 8.76 -44.59 10.39
N GLN A 253 7.71 -45.38 10.63
CA GLN A 253 6.34 -45.08 10.27
C GLN A 253 5.83 -44.05 11.29
N MET A 254 5.64 -42.80 10.85
CA MET A 254 4.90 -41.78 11.61
C MET A 254 3.60 -41.49 10.87
N ASP A 255 2.49 -41.83 11.54
CA ASP A 255 1.11 -41.61 11.11
C ASP A 255 0.91 -40.15 10.65
N SER A 256 0.64 -40.01 9.36
CA SER A 256 0.46 -38.72 8.69
C SER A 256 -1.00 -38.27 8.82
N ALA A 257 -1.42 -37.94 10.04
CA ALA A 257 -2.70 -37.29 10.30
C ALA A 257 -2.68 -35.79 9.95
N SER A 258 -1.51 -35.13 9.90
CA SER A 258 -1.39 -33.69 9.59
C SER A 258 -1.35 -33.37 8.10
N THR A 259 -0.97 -34.32 7.23
CA THR A 259 -0.88 -34.09 5.77
C THR A 259 -2.24 -33.80 5.12
N LYS A 260 -3.35 -34.31 5.69
CA LYS A 260 -4.69 -33.99 5.17
C LYS A 260 -5.17 -32.59 5.53
N GLU A 261 -4.69 -32.04 6.64
CA GLU A 261 -5.05 -30.70 7.12
C GLU A 261 -4.23 -29.61 6.41
N ILE A 262 -2.98 -29.92 6.07
CA ILE A 262 -2.04 -29.05 5.37
C ILE A 262 -2.39 -28.88 3.87
N ASP A 263 -2.79 -29.97 3.19
CA ASP A 263 -3.21 -29.93 1.79
C ASP A 263 -4.54 -29.16 1.61
N MET A 264 -5.39 -29.12 2.65
CA MET A 264 -6.61 -28.29 2.68
C MET A 264 -6.31 -26.79 2.78
N ARG A 265 -5.26 -26.36 3.49
CA ARG A 265 -4.92 -24.93 3.64
C ARG A 265 -4.25 -24.33 2.40
N ILE A 266 -3.40 -25.10 1.70
CA ILE A 266 -2.82 -24.67 0.42
C ILE A 266 -3.89 -24.59 -0.68
N GLN A 267 -4.89 -25.48 -0.65
CA GLN A 267 -6.07 -25.32 -1.51
C GLN A 267 -6.95 -24.12 -1.08
N ALA A 268 -7.09 -23.83 0.22
CA ALA A 268 -7.83 -22.66 0.70
C ALA A 268 -7.22 -21.33 0.21
N SER A 269 -5.89 -21.19 0.20
CA SER A 269 -5.19 -20.03 -0.39
C SER A 269 -5.46 -19.86 -1.90
N LYS A 270 -5.59 -20.97 -2.65
CA LYS A 270 -5.99 -20.96 -4.07
C LYS A 270 -7.50 -20.82 -4.30
N ASN A 271 -8.32 -20.89 -3.25
CA ASN A 271 -9.78 -20.81 -3.34
C ASN A 271 -10.32 -19.39 -3.10
N HIS A 272 -9.47 -18.43 -2.73
CA HIS A 272 -9.80 -17.00 -2.74
C HIS A 272 -9.78 -16.45 -4.18
N THR A 273 -10.54 -17.06 -5.08
CA THR A 273 -10.70 -16.59 -6.47
C THR A 273 -11.98 -15.79 -6.65
N MET A 274 -12.84 -15.77 -5.64
CA MET A 274 -14.13 -15.09 -5.69
C MET A 274 -14.12 -13.93 -4.71
N ILE A 275 -14.41 -12.74 -5.25
CA ILE A 275 -14.67 -11.55 -4.45
C ILE A 275 -15.97 -11.80 -3.68
N THR A 276 -15.87 -11.78 -2.35
CA THR A 276 -16.97 -11.92 -1.41
C THR A 276 -17.52 -10.56 -0.97
N ASP A 277 -16.67 -9.54 -0.98
CA ASP A 277 -17.03 -8.16 -0.65
C ASP A 277 -16.60 -7.24 -1.81
N MET A 278 -17.60 -6.71 -2.52
CA MET A 278 -17.37 -5.89 -3.71
C MET A 278 -17.04 -4.44 -3.37
N GLY A 279 -17.54 -3.90 -2.24
CA GLY A 279 -17.17 -2.55 -1.82
C GLY A 279 -15.71 -2.51 -1.38
N ALA A 280 -15.26 -3.48 -0.58
CA ALA A 280 -13.86 -3.61 -0.23
C ALA A 280 -12.95 -3.77 -1.47
N TYR A 281 -13.37 -4.56 -2.47
CA TYR A 281 -12.65 -4.64 -3.75
C TYR A 281 -12.58 -3.29 -4.47
N GLN A 282 -13.69 -2.53 -4.54
CA GLN A 282 -13.70 -1.20 -5.16
C GLN A 282 -12.78 -0.21 -4.44
N SER A 283 -12.74 -0.25 -3.11
CA SER A 283 -11.80 0.55 -2.31
C SER A 283 -10.34 0.22 -2.68
N ALA A 284 -9.98 -1.06 -2.68
CA ALA A 284 -8.64 -1.52 -3.04
C ALA A 284 -8.25 -1.14 -4.48
N GLU A 285 -9.16 -1.33 -5.44
CA GLU A 285 -8.95 -1.03 -6.87
C GLU A 285 -8.77 0.46 -7.13
N PHE A 286 -9.60 1.29 -6.51
CA PHE A 286 -9.51 2.74 -6.68
C PHE A 286 -8.24 3.30 -6.03
N LEU A 287 -7.92 2.81 -4.81
CA LEU A 287 -6.75 3.26 -4.09
C LEU A 287 -5.44 2.80 -4.76
N SER A 288 -5.38 1.54 -5.24
CA SER A 288 -4.22 1.04 -5.98
C SER A 288 -3.96 1.81 -7.28
N ALA A 289 -5.00 2.37 -7.90
CA ALA A 289 -4.87 3.24 -9.05
C ALA A 289 -4.38 4.66 -8.69
N LYS A 290 -4.77 5.19 -7.52
CA LYS A 290 -4.37 6.53 -7.03
C LYS A 290 -2.90 6.57 -6.59
N ILE A 291 -2.41 5.51 -5.94
CA ILE A 291 -1.06 5.46 -5.35
C ILE A 291 0.07 5.77 -6.36
N PRO A 292 0.12 5.16 -7.58
CA PRO A 292 1.13 5.51 -8.58
C PRO A 292 1.09 6.98 -9.02
N GLU A 293 -0.09 7.62 -9.00
CA GLU A 293 -0.23 9.04 -9.34
C GLU A 293 0.35 9.93 -8.24
N ILE A 294 0.02 9.66 -6.98
CA ILE A 294 0.60 10.35 -5.81
C ILE A 294 2.12 10.19 -5.83
N PHE A 295 2.61 8.96 -6.03
CA PHE A 295 4.04 8.68 -6.13
C PHE A 295 4.70 9.55 -7.21
N LYS A 296 4.16 9.56 -8.43
CA LYS A 296 4.75 10.27 -9.56
C LYS A 296 4.73 11.79 -9.37
N ASN A 297 3.66 12.32 -8.80
CA ASN A 297 3.43 13.77 -8.71
C ASN A 297 4.06 14.41 -7.47
N GLU A 298 4.10 13.67 -6.35
CA GLU A 298 4.43 14.24 -5.04
C GLU A 298 5.73 13.69 -4.47
N LEU A 299 6.01 12.39 -4.65
CA LEU A 299 7.15 11.74 -4.02
C LEU A 299 8.39 11.62 -4.94
N LYS A 300 8.19 11.23 -6.19
CA LYS A 300 9.26 11.09 -7.20
C LYS A 300 10.06 12.38 -7.44
N PRO A 301 9.48 13.60 -7.39
CA PRO A 301 10.24 14.84 -7.53
C PRO A 301 11.16 15.17 -6.34
N LEU A 302 10.97 14.51 -5.19
CA LEU A 302 11.73 14.82 -3.99
C LEU A 302 13.18 14.34 -4.11
N PRO A 303 14.14 15.05 -3.47
CA PRO A 303 15.52 14.61 -3.44
C PRO A 303 15.62 13.25 -2.74
N THR A 304 16.37 12.35 -3.37
CA THR A 304 16.60 11.00 -2.87
C THR A 304 18.01 10.88 -2.32
N THR A 305 18.24 9.92 -1.42
CA THR A 305 19.50 9.76 -0.71
C THR A 305 20.43 8.79 -1.44
N GLY A 306 21.51 9.29 -2.06
CA GLY A 306 22.58 8.45 -2.63
C GLY A 306 22.49 8.17 -4.13
N GLU A 307 23.51 7.52 -4.70
CA GLU A 307 23.58 7.21 -6.15
C GLU A 307 22.66 6.03 -6.55
N ASP A 308 22.47 5.06 -5.65
CA ASP A 308 21.63 3.86 -5.87
C ASP A 308 20.12 4.13 -5.73
N SER A 309 19.74 5.28 -5.15
CA SER A 309 18.34 5.66 -4.93
C SER A 309 17.51 5.69 -6.20
N LYS A 310 18.11 6.02 -7.35
CA LYS A 310 17.41 6.05 -8.64
C LYS A 310 16.89 4.67 -9.05
N ALA A 311 17.64 3.62 -8.75
CA ALA A 311 17.22 2.25 -9.01
C ALA A 311 16.07 1.86 -8.08
N PHE A 312 16.18 2.17 -6.79
CA PHE A 312 15.12 1.93 -5.79
C PHE A 312 13.83 2.69 -6.12
N VAL A 313 13.91 3.96 -6.54
CA VAL A 313 12.75 4.75 -6.99
C VAL A 313 12.11 4.16 -8.25
N SER A 314 12.90 3.69 -9.22
CA SER A 314 12.37 3.05 -10.43
C SER A 314 11.71 1.69 -10.14
N ASN A 315 12.30 0.92 -9.24
CA ASN A 315 11.75 -0.37 -8.81
C ASN A 315 10.48 -0.17 -8.00
N LEU A 316 10.45 0.85 -7.14
CA LEU A 316 9.26 1.24 -6.40
C LEU A 316 8.12 1.64 -7.34
N GLU A 317 8.37 2.50 -8.33
CA GLU A 317 7.38 2.86 -9.36
C GLU A 317 6.82 1.62 -10.06
N SER A 318 7.70 0.69 -10.43
CA SER A 318 7.33 -0.57 -11.08
C SER A 318 6.49 -1.46 -10.16
N GLY A 319 6.87 -1.58 -8.88
CA GLY A 319 6.14 -2.34 -7.87
C GLY A 319 4.74 -1.77 -7.63
N LEU A 320 4.60 -0.45 -7.51
CA LEU A 320 3.29 0.22 -7.35
C LEU A 320 2.38 0.01 -8.58
N ILE A 321 2.94 0.09 -9.80
CA ILE A 321 2.21 -0.22 -11.03
C ILE A 321 1.80 -1.71 -11.05
N ASN A 322 2.69 -2.60 -10.63
CA ASN A 322 2.42 -4.04 -10.57
C ASN A 322 1.31 -4.36 -9.57
N LEU A 323 1.34 -3.77 -8.37
CA LEU A 323 0.26 -3.89 -7.38
C LEU A 323 -1.09 -3.51 -7.98
N ASN A 324 -1.17 -2.35 -8.65
CA ASN A 324 -2.40 -1.92 -9.32
C ASN A 324 -2.89 -2.92 -10.38
N ASN A 325 -1.97 -3.47 -11.18
CA ASN A 325 -2.33 -4.48 -12.18
C ASN A 325 -2.85 -5.76 -11.52
N LEU A 326 -2.19 -6.25 -10.46
CA LEU A 326 -2.63 -7.44 -9.72
C LEU A 326 -4.02 -7.26 -9.11
N VAL A 327 -4.31 -6.10 -8.54
CA VAL A 327 -5.63 -5.77 -8.01
C VAL A 327 -6.68 -5.84 -9.13
N ARG A 328 -6.45 -5.15 -10.25
CA ARG A 328 -7.35 -5.09 -11.41
C ARG A 328 -7.57 -6.45 -12.09
N ASP A 329 -6.51 -7.25 -12.14
CA ASP A 329 -6.54 -8.60 -12.73
C ASP A 329 -7.14 -9.63 -11.76
N LYS A 330 -7.53 -9.20 -10.55
CA LYS A 330 -8.12 -10.04 -9.50
C LYS A 330 -7.20 -11.21 -9.13
N ALA A 331 -5.90 -10.92 -9.08
CA ALA A 331 -4.89 -11.90 -8.74
C ALA A 331 -5.12 -12.47 -7.32
N PRO A 332 -4.63 -13.68 -7.02
CA PRO A 332 -4.70 -14.22 -5.67
C PRO A 332 -4.14 -13.23 -4.63
N PRO A 333 -4.77 -13.05 -3.45
CA PRO A 333 -4.30 -12.13 -2.42
C PRO A 333 -2.83 -12.31 -2.01
N MET A 334 -2.32 -13.54 -2.09
CA MET A 334 -0.91 -13.86 -1.85
C MET A 334 0.05 -13.16 -2.84
N ASP A 335 -0.35 -13.01 -4.11
CA ASP A 335 0.52 -12.38 -5.11
C ASP A 335 0.67 -10.88 -4.81
N LEU A 336 -0.39 -10.22 -4.35
CA LEU A 336 -0.35 -8.82 -3.91
C LEU A 336 0.53 -8.66 -2.68
N MET A 337 0.31 -9.52 -1.68
CA MET A 337 1.11 -9.55 -0.44
C MET A 337 2.61 -9.71 -0.77
N MET A 338 2.95 -10.60 -1.71
CA MET A 338 4.32 -10.83 -2.14
C MET A 338 4.94 -9.59 -2.78
N VAL A 339 4.25 -8.95 -3.73
CA VAL A 339 4.76 -7.73 -4.38
C VAL A 339 4.97 -6.61 -3.36
N VAL A 340 4.02 -6.42 -2.44
CA VAL A 340 4.15 -5.37 -1.42
C VAL A 340 5.37 -5.60 -0.53
N HIS A 341 5.51 -6.80 0.03
CA HIS A 341 6.55 -7.05 1.03
C HIS A 341 7.93 -7.34 0.48
N THR A 342 8.04 -7.79 -0.78
CA THR A 342 9.34 -8.13 -1.39
C THR A 342 9.85 -7.07 -2.36
N GLU A 343 8.96 -6.25 -2.92
CA GLU A 343 9.33 -5.19 -3.87
C GLU A 343 9.03 -3.81 -3.30
N ILE A 344 7.80 -3.51 -2.89
CA ILE A 344 7.41 -2.14 -2.56
C ILE A 344 8.06 -1.66 -1.25
N HIS A 345 7.85 -2.36 -0.13
CA HIS A 345 8.36 -1.94 1.18
C HIS A 345 9.90 -1.84 1.22
N PRO A 346 10.68 -2.81 0.72
CA PRO A 346 12.14 -2.69 0.71
C PRO A 346 12.63 -1.52 -0.15
N ASN A 347 12.00 -1.25 -1.29
CA ASN A 347 12.38 -0.12 -2.13
C ASN A 347 12.02 1.23 -1.48
N PHE A 348 10.92 1.32 -0.71
CA PHE A 348 10.60 2.52 0.08
C PHE A 348 11.70 2.84 1.11
N LEU A 349 12.08 1.84 1.90
CA LEU A 349 13.13 1.97 2.93
C LEU A 349 14.44 2.46 2.30
N GLN A 350 14.84 1.87 1.17
CA GLN A 350 16.12 2.17 0.53
C GLN A 350 16.11 3.48 -0.27
N ALA A 351 14.99 3.85 -0.91
CA ALA A 351 14.91 5.07 -1.71
C ALA A 351 14.87 6.34 -0.86
N TYR A 352 14.24 6.27 0.32
CA TYR A 352 13.96 7.43 1.16
C TYR A 352 14.59 7.35 2.56
N ASN A 353 15.38 6.32 2.84
CA ASN A 353 16.07 6.10 4.12
C ASN A 353 15.12 6.17 5.33
N ILE A 354 13.96 5.52 5.20
CA ILE A 354 12.97 5.43 6.27
C ILE A 354 13.44 4.37 7.27
N GLU A 355 13.39 4.67 8.57
CA GLU A 355 13.75 3.73 9.63
C GLU A 355 12.58 2.77 9.95
N LEU A 356 12.93 1.50 10.22
CA LEU A 356 12.02 0.50 10.80
C LEU A 356 12.14 0.54 12.33
N GLN A 357 11.05 0.24 13.04
CA GLN A 357 11.06 0.06 14.50
C GLN A 357 11.67 -1.26 14.99
#